data_AF-A0A8T4R7R9-F1
#
_entry.id   AF-A0A8T4R7R9-F1
#
_cell.length_a   1.000
_cell.length_b   1.000
_cell.length_c   1.000
_cell.angle_alpha   90.00
_cell.angle_beta   90.00
_cell.angle_gamma   90.00
#
_symmetry.space_group_name_H-M   'P 1'
#
loop_
_entity.id
_entity.type
_entity.pdbx_description
1 polymer ?
#
loop_
_entity_poly.entity_id
_entity_poly.type
_entity_poly.pdbx_seq_one_letter_code
_entity_poly.pdbx_strand_id
1 'polypeptide(L)'
;MKKERKKQLNFQFWKVENKEEALYVIKQCSYGFLFVAALNILLGFLISMATIIDGVIYLVFGLLLLFFKSRVISILLLLISGAGIVVTFLNKIGVTYGGSNVFLTIIVFYFAIASVYTTFKYHKIG
;
A
#
# COMPACT_ATOMS: atom_id res chain seq x y z
N MET A 1 6.43 8.32 -39.82
CA MET A 1 5.73 8.27 -38.52
C MET A 1 6.38 7.25 -37.60
N LYS A 2 7.18 7.67 -36.61
CA LYS A 2 7.66 6.77 -35.54
C LYS A 2 6.45 6.42 -34.67
N LYS A 3 6.02 5.15 -34.70
CA LYS A 3 5.12 4.60 -33.69
C LYS A 3 5.84 4.70 -32.34
N GLU A 4 5.52 5.71 -31.55
CA GLU A 4 5.84 5.70 -30.13
C GLU A 4 5.17 4.47 -29.53
N ARG A 5 5.96 3.42 -29.29
CA ARG A 5 5.52 2.30 -28.45
C ARG A 5 5.26 2.92 -27.07
N LYS A 6 4.00 3.21 -26.74
CA LYS A 6 3.58 3.36 -25.35
C LYS A 6 4.05 2.11 -24.62
N LYS A 7 5.16 2.22 -23.88
CA LYS A 7 5.71 1.11 -23.10
C LYS A 7 4.60 0.69 -22.16
N GLN A 8 4.12 -0.55 -22.28
CA GLN A 8 3.01 -1.02 -21.46
C GLN A 8 3.47 -1.03 -20.00
N LEU A 9 3.02 -0.04 -19.22
CA LEU A 9 3.32 0.07 -17.81
C LEU A 9 2.51 -1.00 -17.07
N ASN A 10 3.16 -2.14 -16.82
CA ASN A 10 2.57 -3.25 -16.08
C ASN A 10 2.86 -3.08 -14.58
N PHE A 11 1.93 -3.47 -13.71
CA PHE A 11 2.11 -3.44 -12.25
C PHE A 11 3.10 -4.52 -11.74
N GLN A 12 3.79 -5.25 -12.62
CA GLN A 12 4.81 -6.24 -12.24
C GLN A 12 6.03 -5.56 -11.58
N PHE A 13 5.93 -5.27 -10.29
CA PHE A 13 6.93 -4.55 -9.51
C PHE A 13 8.31 -5.23 -9.54
N TRP A 14 8.36 -6.56 -9.67
CA TRP A 14 9.61 -7.33 -9.74
C TRP A 14 10.39 -7.13 -11.06
N LYS A 15 9.78 -6.57 -12.12
CA LYS A 15 10.44 -6.29 -13.42
C LYS A 15 10.73 -4.82 -13.68
N VAL A 16 10.58 -3.94 -12.68
CA VAL A 16 10.81 -2.50 -12.86
C VAL A 16 12.25 -2.25 -13.31
N GLU A 17 12.50 -1.74 -14.51
CA GLU A 17 13.87 -1.57 -15.03
C GLU A 17 14.31 -0.10 -15.09
N ASN A 18 13.37 0.81 -15.17
CA ASN A 18 13.63 2.24 -15.30
C ASN A 18 12.84 3.07 -14.28
N LYS A 19 13.22 4.35 -14.18
CA LYS A 19 12.66 5.29 -13.22
C LYS A 19 11.18 5.60 -13.46
N GLU A 20 10.73 5.58 -14.71
CA GLU A 20 9.33 5.83 -15.07
C GLU A 20 8.40 4.69 -14.63
N GLU A 21 8.81 3.44 -14.88
CA GLU A 21 8.13 2.25 -14.38
C GLU A 21 8.09 2.21 -12.85
N ALA A 22 9.21 2.56 -12.21
CA ALA A 22 9.28 2.62 -10.76
C ALA A 22 8.30 3.67 -10.20
N LEU A 23 8.26 4.86 -10.81
CA LEU A 23 7.33 5.91 -10.43
C LEU A 23 5.87 5.48 -10.63
N TYR A 24 5.56 4.80 -11.73
CA TYR A 24 4.23 4.26 -12.01
C TYR A 24 3.79 3.28 -10.92
N VAL A 25 4.62 2.28 -10.60
CA VAL A 25 4.31 1.29 -9.58
C VAL A 25 4.15 1.92 -8.19
N ILE A 26 5.01 2.88 -7.82
CA ILE A 26 4.88 3.62 -6.55
C ILE A 26 3.55 4.38 -6.48
N LYS A 27 3.14 5.03 -7.57
CA LYS A 27 1.83 5.73 -7.65
C LYS A 27 0.67 4.75 -7.49
N GLN A 28 0.72 3.61 -8.18
CA GLN A 28 -0.33 2.58 -8.05
C GLN A 28 -0.40 2.02 -6.63
N CYS A 29 0.73 1.75 -5.97
CA CYS A 29 0.74 1.34 -4.56
C CYS A 29 0.13 2.44 -3.67
N SER A 30 0.51 3.69 -3.90
CA SER A 30 -0.02 4.84 -3.14
C SER A 30 -1.54 4.95 -3.28
N TYR A 31 -2.07 4.84 -4.50
CA TYR A 31 -3.51 4.83 -4.74
C TYR A 31 -4.20 3.63 -4.09
N GLY A 32 -3.55 2.45 -4.08
CA GLY A 32 -4.03 1.29 -3.32
C GLY A 32 -4.19 1.61 -1.83
N PHE A 33 -3.20 2.25 -1.21
CA PHE A 33 -3.29 2.68 0.20
C PHE A 33 -4.38 3.74 0.42
N LEU A 34 -4.49 4.73 -0.46
CA LEU A 34 -5.53 5.77 -0.34
C LEU A 34 -6.95 5.20 -0.51
N PHE A 35 -7.12 4.23 -1.40
CA PHE A 35 -8.39 3.53 -1.57
C PHE A 35 -8.76 2.75 -0.31
N VAL A 36 -7.81 2.00 0.25
CA VAL A 36 -8.02 1.26 1.51
C VAL A 36 -8.29 2.22 2.67
N ALA A 37 -7.59 3.36 2.73
CA ALA A 37 -7.80 4.39 3.72
C ALA A 37 -9.24 4.92 3.67
N ALA A 38 -9.73 5.28 2.48
CA ALA A 38 -11.09 5.74 2.29
C ALA A 38 -12.11 4.67 2.74
N LEU A 39 -11.90 3.40 2.36
CA LEU A 39 -12.76 2.30 2.79
C LEU A 39 -12.76 2.14 4.32
N ASN A 40 -11.59 2.15 4.97
CA ASN A 40 -11.49 2.00 6.41
C ASN A 40 -12.14 3.16 7.17
N ILE A 41 -12.00 4.41 6.69
CA ILE A 41 -12.67 5.56 7.29
C ILE A 41 -14.19 5.40 7.17
N LEU A 42 -14.70 5.06 5.98
CA LEU A 42 -16.13 4.88 5.75
C LEU A 42 -16.71 3.73 6.58
N LEU A 43 -16.06 2.57 6.59
CA LEU A 43 -16.48 1.40 7.38
C LEU A 43 -16.30 1.63 8.89
N GLY A 44 -15.31 2.43 9.29
CA GLY A 44 -15.02 2.70 10.69
C GLY A 44 -16.14 3.46 11.41
N PHE A 45 -16.92 4.29 10.70
CA PHE A 45 -18.12 4.90 11.25
C PHE A 45 -19.18 3.87 11.68
N LEU A 46 -19.16 2.66 11.12
CA LEU A 46 -20.09 1.58 11.43
C LEU A 46 -19.49 0.52 12.37
N ILE A 47 -18.16 0.34 12.32
CA ILE A 47 -17.46 -0.74 13.04
C ILE A 47 -16.84 -0.23 14.33
N SER A 48 -15.88 0.70 14.24
CA SER A 48 -15.13 1.19 15.40
C SER A 48 -14.27 2.41 15.08
N MET A 49 -14.00 3.23 16.09
CA MET A 49 -13.03 4.33 16.01
C MET A 49 -11.63 3.83 15.65
N ALA A 50 -11.23 2.63 16.09
CA ALA A 50 -9.93 2.05 15.75
C ALA A 50 -9.76 1.86 14.23
N THR A 51 -10.81 1.42 13.54
CA THR A 51 -10.81 1.27 12.08
C THR A 51 -10.68 2.62 11.36
N ILE A 52 -11.27 3.69 11.92
CA ILE A 52 -11.09 5.05 11.38
C ILE A 52 -9.62 5.48 11.53
N ILE A 53 -9.01 5.24 12.69
CA ILE A 53 -7.60 5.56 12.96
C ILE A 53 -6.69 4.82 11.96
N ASP A 54 -6.91 3.53 11.73
CA ASP A 54 -6.17 2.76 10.71
C ASP A 54 -6.31 3.40 9.31
N GLY A 55 -7.54 3.81 8.96
CA GLY A 55 -7.80 4.52 7.72
C GLY A 55 -7.04 5.85 7.61
N VAL A 56 -7.00 6.66 8.67
CA VAL A 56 -6.22 7.91 8.71
C VAL A 56 -4.73 7.66 8.58
N ILE A 57 -4.21 6.61 9.25
CA ILE A 57 -2.81 6.21 9.13
C ILE A 57 -2.48 5.87 7.67
N TYR A 58 -3.26 4.98 7.03
CA TYR A 58 -3.03 4.64 5.63
C TYR A 58 -3.19 5.86 4.69
N LEU A 59 -4.09 6.79 5.00
CA LEU A 59 -4.26 8.02 4.23
C LEU A 59 -2.99 8.87 4.27
N VAL A 60 -2.49 9.15 5.48
CA VAL A 60 -1.30 9.99 5.68
C VAL A 60 -0.09 9.35 5.03
N PHE A 61 0.20 8.09 5.35
CA PHE A 61 1.37 7.40 4.79
C PHE A 61 1.25 7.16 3.28
N GLY A 62 0.04 6.91 2.77
CA GLY A 62 -0.22 6.80 1.33
C GLY A 62 0.05 8.10 0.57
N LEU A 63 -0.39 9.24 1.12
CA LEU A 63 -0.09 10.57 0.54
C LEU A 63 1.41 10.87 0.62
N LEU A 64 2.04 10.60 1.77
CA LEU A 64 3.47 10.79 1.93
C LEU A 64 4.28 9.93 0.94
N LEU A 65 3.88 8.69 0.70
CA LEU A 65 4.49 7.82 -0.30
C LEU A 65 4.32 8.39 -1.71
N LEU A 66 3.12 8.90 -2.04
CA LEU A 66 2.82 9.48 -3.34
C LEU A 66 3.70 10.70 -3.66
N PHE A 67 3.87 11.59 -2.69
CA PHE A 67 4.61 12.84 -2.90
C PHE A 67 6.12 12.67 -2.74
N PHE A 68 6.58 11.96 -1.70
CA PHE A 68 8.01 11.86 -1.37
C PHE A 68 8.69 10.62 -1.94
N LYS A 69 7.94 9.59 -2.33
CA LYS A 69 8.48 8.31 -2.83
C LYS A 69 9.50 7.69 -1.87
N SER A 70 9.40 8.00 -0.57
CA SER A 70 10.42 7.70 0.43
C SER A 70 10.52 6.22 0.77
N ARG A 71 11.76 5.73 0.89
CA ARG A 71 12.08 4.36 1.36
C ARG A 71 11.66 4.12 2.80
N VAL A 72 11.75 5.13 3.66
CA VAL A 72 11.37 4.99 5.07
C VAL A 72 9.85 4.83 5.18
N ILE A 73 9.10 5.60 4.41
CA ILE A 73 7.63 5.54 4.40
C ILE A 73 7.12 4.19 3.89
N SER A 74 7.74 3.62 2.85
CA SER A 74 7.37 2.29 2.37
C SER A 74 7.66 1.19 3.39
N ILE A 75 8.79 1.26 4.11
CA ILE A 75 9.09 0.33 5.21
C ILE A 75 8.05 0.44 6.33
N LEU A 76 7.70 1.67 6.74
CA LEU A 76 6.69 1.87 7.78
C LEU A 76 5.32 1.30 7.36
N LEU A 77 4.91 1.52 6.11
CA LEU A 77 3.70 0.90 5.55
C LEU A 77 3.75 -0.63 5.55
N LEU A 78 4.93 -1.23 5.29
CA LEU A 78 5.12 -2.68 5.38
C LEU A 78 4.99 -3.19 6.83
N LEU A 79 5.56 -2.49 7.80
CA LEU A 79 5.44 -2.87 9.21
C LEU A 79 4.00 -2.75 9.71
N ILE A 80 3.32 -1.66 9.38
CA ILE A 80 1.92 -1.41 9.76
C ILE A 80 1.01 -2.48 9.14
N SER A 81 1.16 -2.75 7.84
CA SER A 81 0.35 -3.78 7.16
C SER A 81 0.67 -5.20 7.64
N GLY A 82 1.92 -5.49 7.96
CA GLY A 82 2.34 -6.75 8.56
C GLY A 82 1.71 -6.97 9.95
N ALA A 83 1.71 -5.94 10.80
CA ALA A 83 1.00 -5.97 12.08
C ALA A 83 -0.52 -6.16 11.87
N GLY A 84 -1.09 -5.49 10.86
CA GLY A 84 -2.49 -5.65 10.48
C GLY A 84 -2.87 -7.08 10.10
N ILE A 85 -2.00 -7.82 9.40
CA ILE A 85 -2.20 -9.26 9.14
C ILE A 85 -2.33 -10.03 10.45
N VAL A 86 -1.39 -9.84 11.38
CA VAL A 86 -1.38 -10.55 12.66
C VAL A 86 -2.68 -10.28 13.42
N VAL A 87 -3.08 -9.01 13.56
CA VAL A 87 -4.33 -8.63 14.25
C VAL A 87 -5.56 -9.22 13.55
N THR A 88 -5.60 -9.20 12.23
CA THR A 88 -6.73 -9.78 11.47
C THR A 88 -6.84 -11.29 11.67
N PHE A 89 -5.71 -12.00 11.76
CA PHE A 89 -5.71 -13.42 12.08
C PHE A 89 -6.19 -13.68 13.52
N LEU A 90 -5.74 -12.88 14.49
CA LEU A 90 -6.20 -12.97 15.89
C LEU A 90 -7.72 -12.73 16.01
N ASN A 91 -8.25 -11.73 15.29
CA ASN A 91 -9.69 -11.50 15.19
C ASN A 91 -10.41 -12.71 14.59
N LYS A 92 -9.85 -13.32 13.53
CA LYS A 92 -10.48 -14.46 12.85
C LYS A 92 -10.58 -15.71 13.73
N ILE A 93 -9.62 -15.93 14.62
CA ILE A 93 -9.65 -17.07 15.56
C ILE A 93 -10.39 -16.75 16.87
N GLY A 94 -11.03 -15.59 16.97
CA GLY A 94 -11.87 -15.21 18.11
C GLY A 94 -11.10 -14.77 19.36
N VAL A 95 -9.79 -14.49 19.25
CA VAL A 95 -8.97 -14.01 20.38
C VAL A 95 -9.23 -12.53 20.66
N THR A 96 -9.63 -11.76 19.64
CA THR A 96 -9.93 -10.33 19.74
C THR A 96 -11.20 -9.98 18.94
N TYR A 97 -11.82 -8.84 19.24
CA TYR A 97 -12.99 -8.33 18.53
C TYR A 97 -12.58 -7.22 17.55
N GLY A 98 -12.93 -7.33 16.27
CA GLY A 98 -12.58 -6.33 15.26
C GLY A 98 -12.80 -6.79 13.81
N GLY A 99 -12.31 -6.00 12.85
CA GLY A 99 -12.40 -6.31 11.43
C GLY A 99 -11.68 -7.60 11.07
N SER A 100 -12.37 -8.52 10.39
CA SER A 100 -11.89 -9.84 9.98
C SER A 100 -11.58 -9.93 8.48
N ASN A 101 -11.41 -8.79 7.81
CA ASN A 101 -11.21 -8.69 6.36
C ASN A 101 -9.80 -9.13 5.94
N VAL A 102 -9.57 -10.44 5.98
CA VAL A 102 -8.30 -11.07 5.56
C VAL A 102 -7.95 -10.69 4.13
N PHE A 103 -8.94 -10.65 3.23
CA PHE A 103 -8.72 -10.33 1.82
C PHE A 103 -8.13 -8.94 1.62
N LEU A 104 -8.72 -7.91 2.23
CA LEU A 104 -8.23 -6.53 2.12
C LEU A 104 -6.83 -6.40 2.72
N THR A 105 -6.59 -7.09 3.85
CA THR A 105 -5.30 -7.05 4.55
C THR A 105 -4.18 -7.67 3.73
N ILE A 106 -4.45 -8.77 3.00
CA ILE A 106 -3.48 -9.38 2.07
C ILE A 106 -3.15 -8.42 0.92
N ILE A 107 -4.15 -7.74 0.36
CA ILE A 107 -3.95 -6.77 -0.73
C ILE A 107 -3.07 -5.60 -0.26
N VAL A 108 -3.36 -5.05 0.93
CA VAL A 108 -2.57 -3.95 1.51
C VAL A 108 -1.12 -4.38 1.71
N PHE A 109 -0.91 -5.57 2.25
CA PHE A 109 0.43 -6.12 2.47
C PHE A 109 1.19 -6.34 1.16
N TYR A 110 0.50 -6.82 0.12
CA TYR A 110 1.07 -6.94 -1.22
C TYR A 110 1.51 -5.58 -1.78
N PHE A 111 0.69 -4.53 -1.67
CA PHE A 111 1.09 -3.17 -2.03
C PHE A 111 2.28 -2.66 -1.22
N ALA A 112 2.36 -3.03 0.07
CA ALA A 112 3.47 -2.64 0.91
C ALA A 112 4.79 -3.26 0.45
N ILE A 113 4.82 -4.57 0.17
CA ILE A 113 5.99 -5.26 -0.38
C ILE A 113 6.41 -4.62 -1.71
N ALA A 114 5.45 -4.43 -2.62
CA ALA A 114 5.71 -3.83 -3.93
C ALA A 114 6.28 -2.40 -3.79
N SER A 115 5.74 -1.60 -2.85
CA SER A 115 6.21 -0.24 -2.59
C SER A 115 7.63 -0.21 -2.04
N VAL A 116 8.00 -1.12 -1.12
CA VAL A 116 9.36 -1.22 -0.58
C VAL A 116 10.33 -1.57 -1.69
N TYR A 117 10.08 -2.66 -2.42
CA TYR A 117 10.95 -3.08 -3.52
C TYR A 117 11.18 -1.95 -4.53
N THR A 118 10.09 -1.29 -4.94
CA THR A 118 10.13 -0.27 -5.99
C THR A 118 10.76 1.03 -5.52
N THR A 119 10.50 1.48 -4.29
CA THR A 119 11.12 2.71 -3.74
C THR A 119 12.63 2.57 -3.59
N PHE A 120 13.13 1.39 -3.20
CA PHE A 120 14.57 1.13 -3.17
C PHE A 120 15.16 1.15 -4.58
N LYS A 121 14.51 0.48 -5.53
CA LYS A 121 14.97 0.45 -6.93
C LYS A 121 14.96 1.83 -7.58
N TYR A 122 13.92 2.64 -7.33
CA TYR A 122 13.81 4.02 -7.79
C TYR A 122 15.00 4.89 -7.36
N HIS A 123 15.50 4.73 -6.13
CA HIS A 123 16.64 5.48 -5.61
C HIS A 123 17.99 4.94 -6.06
N LYS A 124 18.07 3.68 -6.52
CA LYS A 124 19.31 3.07 -7.04
C LYS A 124 19.52 3.36 -8.52
N ILE A 125 18.45 3.56 -9.28
CA ILE A 125 18.47 3.90 -10.71
C ILE A 125 18.76 5.41 -10.93
N GLY A 126 18.59 6.23 -9.89
CA GLY A 126 19.01 7.63 -9.88
C GLY A 126 20.48 7.79 -9.55
#